data_AF-A0A388THR6-F1
#
_entry.id   AF-A0A388THR6-F1
#
_cell.length_a   1.000
_cell.length_b   1.000
_cell.length_c   1.000
_cell.angle_alpha   90.00
_cell.angle_beta   90.00
_cell.angle_gamma   90.00
#
_symmetry.space_group_name_H-M   'P 1'
#
loop_
_entity.id
_entity.type
_entity.pdbx_description
1 polymer ?
#
loop_
_entity_poly.entity_id
_entity_poly.type
_entity_poly.pdbx_seq_one_letter_code
_entity_poly.pdbx_strand_id
1 'polypeptide(L)'
;MDISKYKNVGMLNVPAYSKQFINKQTDILDSTYAFEATDEDFERVASLGGDEYDIDTAEEIALLSATAGVINVRPVEAAEMLPANDPVLMDLQLGAMLYMKKAAVSFLGGGDPAKYAVELKFITGRGNVSEADIKKFMAQGIAAAVDAEFNKVIFKVNTDTDGANVELIRKPNEYILVCDGYWGNPKEKEVKRFSASSMDALITVMRNSGSFSTTAFNIVRAQAANIPAVFLEKTGKDPRADMTAIITTFYLSPTNQTVYGAMRDVNVFYDVMRHISRDSTEATMYRMTQNAYRNAIAVLCLELSERVADDSRGRTSITLASDVVGRLQLVSLQQ
;
A
#
# COMPACT_ATOMS: atom_id res chain seq x y z
N MET A 1 -20.77 14.45 5.37
CA MET A 1 -19.63 15.39 5.32
C MET A 1 -19.03 15.35 3.91
N ASP A 2 -18.51 16.46 3.37
CA ASP A 2 -17.81 16.42 2.08
C ASP A 2 -16.35 16.00 2.26
N ILE A 3 -16.08 14.71 2.10
CA ILE A 3 -14.72 14.17 2.17
C ILE A 3 -13.93 14.34 0.85
N SER A 4 -14.50 14.99 -0.17
CA SER A 4 -13.83 15.15 -1.48
C SER A 4 -12.52 15.95 -1.40
N LYS A 5 -12.39 16.83 -0.40
CA LYS A 5 -11.14 17.56 -0.12
C LYS A 5 -9.95 16.65 0.23
N TYR A 6 -10.21 15.41 0.65
CA TYR A 6 -9.17 14.41 0.96
C TYR A 6 -8.88 13.44 -0.18
N LYS A 7 -9.43 13.66 -1.39
CA LYS A 7 -9.30 12.73 -2.53
C LYS A 7 -7.85 12.40 -2.91
N ASN A 8 -6.90 13.29 -2.60
CA ASN A 8 -5.48 13.13 -2.87
C ASN A 8 -4.65 12.73 -1.64
N VAL A 9 -5.29 12.50 -0.50
CA VAL A 9 -4.63 12.08 0.73
C VAL A 9 -4.68 10.55 0.81
N GLY A 10 -3.51 9.93 0.93
CA GLY A 10 -3.39 8.48 1.06
C GLY A 10 -3.77 7.98 2.45
N MET A 11 -3.97 6.66 2.56
CA MET A 11 -4.07 6.00 3.85
C MET A 11 -2.75 6.14 4.62
N LEU A 12 -2.84 6.07 5.95
CA LEU A 12 -1.66 6.12 6.81
C LEU A 12 -0.76 4.91 6.53
N ASN A 13 0.52 5.16 6.24
CA ASN A 13 1.53 4.11 6.25
C ASN A 13 1.92 3.82 7.70
N VAL A 14 1.15 2.93 8.34
CA VAL A 14 1.26 2.62 9.77
C VAL A 14 2.68 2.22 10.18
N PRO A 15 3.38 1.29 9.48
CA PRO A 15 4.76 0.96 9.85
C PRO A 15 5.73 2.14 9.78
N ALA A 16 5.61 3.01 8.76
CA ALA A 16 6.49 4.17 8.64
C ALA A 16 6.17 5.25 9.68
N TYR A 17 4.89 5.40 10.03
CA TYR A 17 4.41 6.33 11.04
C TYR A 17 4.86 5.90 12.44
N SER A 18 4.60 4.65 12.82
CA SER A 18 4.87 4.15 14.16
C SER A 18 6.36 4.09 14.47
N LYS A 19 7.22 3.89 13.45
CA LYS A 19 8.69 3.99 13.59
C LYS A 19 9.18 5.35 14.10
N GLN A 20 8.41 6.43 13.96
CA GLN A 20 8.81 7.74 14.49
C GLN A 20 8.77 7.79 16.02
N PHE A 21 8.04 6.86 16.65
CA PHE A 21 7.86 6.80 18.10
C PHE A 21 8.78 5.78 18.79
N ILE A 22 9.56 5.03 18.02
CA ILE A 22 10.43 3.97 18.51
C ILE A 22 11.79 4.53 18.95
N ASN A 23 12.25 4.11 20.12
CA ASN A 23 13.61 4.37 20.58
C ASN A 23 14.62 3.60 19.72
N LYS A 24 15.55 4.31 19.07
CA LYS A 24 16.48 3.71 18.10
C LYS A 24 17.48 2.72 18.71
N GLN A 25 17.71 2.76 20.01
CA GLN A 25 18.65 1.87 20.70
C GLN A 25 17.99 0.57 21.14
N THR A 26 16.70 0.63 21.52
CA THR A 26 15.99 -0.50 22.13
C THR A 26 14.92 -1.11 21.24
N ASP A 27 14.55 -0.43 20.14
CA ASP A 27 13.50 -0.86 19.20
C ASP A 27 12.11 -1.04 19.83
N ILE A 28 11.86 -0.35 20.96
CA ILE A 28 10.58 -0.30 21.67
C ILE A 28 10.01 1.12 21.65
N LEU A 29 8.72 1.28 21.97
CA LEU A 29 8.10 2.59 22.14
C LEU A 29 8.92 3.45 23.11
N ASP A 30 9.22 4.69 22.73
CA ASP A 30 9.87 5.63 23.65
C ASP A 30 8.95 5.90 24.84
N SER A 31 9.48 5.68 26.05
CA SER A 31 8.73 5.79 27.30
C SER A 31 8.05 7.16 27.47
N THR A 32 8.60 8.21 26.84
CA THR A 32 8.00 9.54 26.86
C THR A 32 6.54 9.50 26.40
N TYR A 33 6.22 8.74 25.35
CA TYR A 33 4.86 8.66 24.82
C TYR A 33 3.93 7.85 25.73
N ALA A 34 4.44 6.79 26.34
CA ALA A 34 3.69 6.01 27.30
C ALA A 34 3.34 6.84 28.56
N PHE A 35 4.27 7.68 29.05
CA PHE A 35 4.03 8.56 30.20
C PHE A 35 3.06 9.71 29.94
N GLU A 36 2.92 10.14 28.69
CA GLU A 36 1.98 11.21 28.30
C GLU A 36 0.56 10.68 28.05
N ALA A 37 0.40 9.36 27.90
CA ALA A 37 -0.90 8.72 27.81
C ALA A 37 -1.54 8.57 29.20
N THR A 38 -2.87 8.60 29.25
CA THR A 38 -3.58 8.18 30.46
C THR A 38 -3.58 6.66 30.58
N ASP A 39 -3.68 6.13 31.81
CA ASP A 39 -3.80 4.67 32.02
C ASP A 39 -4.96 4.08 31.21
N GLU A 40 -6.11 4.78 31.16
CA GLU A 40 -7.28 4.36 30.38
C GLU A 40 -6.98 4.29 28.87
N ASP A 41 -6.26 5.27 28.33
CA ASP A 41 -5.86 5.27 26.93
C ASP A 41 -4.84 4.18 26.59
N PHE A 42 -3.90 3.94 27.51
CA PHE A 42 -2.90 2.89 27.37
C PHE A 42 -3.56 1.50 27.37
N GLU A 43 -4.32 1.18 28.42
CA GLU A 43 -4.98 -0.13 28.58
C GLU A 43 -5.94 -0.43 27.43
N ARG A 44 -6.68 0.59 26.97
CA ARG A 44 -7.59 0.47 25.83
C ARG A 44 -6.84 0.03 24.57
N VAL A 45 -5.70 0.65 24.29
CA VAL A 45 -4.95 0.43 23.04
C VAL A 45 -4.10 -0.84 23.10
N ALA A 46 -3.36 -1.08 24.19
CA ALA A 46 -2.44 -2.23 24.37
C ALA A 46 -3.10 -3.60 24.12
N SER A 47 -4.41 -3.70 24.28
CA SER A 47 -5.10 -4.96 24.07
C SER A 47 -5.14 -5.44 22.61
N LEU A 48 -4.84 -4.62 21.60
CA LEU A 48 -5.11 -4.93 20.18
C LEU A 48 -4.26 -6.06 19.60
N GLY A 49 -2.97 -6.07 19.89
CA GLY A 49 -1.99 -7.08 19.49
C GLY A 49 -2.10 -8.36 20.33
N GLY A 50 -2.78 -8.27 21.47
CA GLY A 50 -3.04 -9.39 22.37
C GLY A 50 -2.25 -9.36 23.67
N ASP A 51 -1.26 -8.47 23.81
CA ASP A 51 -0.57 -8.20 25.06
C ASP A 51 -1.12 -6.95 25.74
N GLU A 52 -2.03 -7.14 26.69
CA GLU A 52 -2.71 -6.04 27.39
C GLU A 52 -1.76 -5.18 28.26
N TYR A 53 -0.49 -5.57 28.41
CA TYR A 53 0.48 -4.87 29.25
C TYR A 53 1.50 -4.04 28.46
N ASP A 54 1.52 -4.11 27.13
CA ASP A 54 2.51 -3.41 26.31
C ASP A 54 1.91 -2.79 25.05
N ILE A 55 2.54 -1.74 24.55
CA ILE A 55 2.23 -1.09 23.26
C ILE A 55 3.38 -1.44 22.31
N ASP A 56 3.23 -2.55 21.60
CA ASP A 56 4.33 -3.17 20.86
C ASP A 56 4.03 -3.35 19.37
N THR A 57 2.77 -3.21 18.95
CA THR A 57 2.39 -3.23 17.54
C THR A 57 2.38 -1.84 16.92
N ALA A 58 2.60 -1.78 15.62
CA ALA A 58 2.55 -0.51 14.89
C ALA A 58 1.16 0.13 14.96
N GLU A 59 0.10 -0.67 14.96
CA GLU A 59 -1.29 -0.24 15.09
C GLU A 59 -1.57 0.40 16.45
N GLU A 60 -1.08 -0.20 17.53
CA GLU A 60 -1.23 0.33 18.89
C GLU A 60 -0.50 1.65 19.05
N ILE A 61 0.76 1.72 18.61
CA ILE A 61 1.53 2.97 18.61
C ILE A 61 0.77 4.05 17.83
N ALA A 62 0.18 3.70 16.68
CA ALA A 62 -0.56 4.65 15.87
C ALA A 62 -1.81 5.20 16.60
N LEU A 63 -2.56 4.35 17.30
CA LEU A 63 -3.74 4.75 18.05
C LEU A 63 -3.38 5.50 19.34
N LEU A 64 -2.37 5.04 20.08
CA LEU A 64 -1.84 5.73 21.27
C LEU A 64 -1.38 7.14 20.89
N SER A 65 -0.71 7.29 19.75
CA SER A 65 -0.28 8.62 19.30
C SER A 65 -1.43 9.61 19.14
N ALA A 66 -2.67 9.14 18.95
CA ALA A 66 -3.88 9.93 18.74
C ALA A 66 -4.72 10.17 19.99
N THR A 67 -4.17 9.88 21.17
CA THR A 67 -4.78 10.19 22.46
C THR A 67 -4.36 11.59 22.94
N ALA A 68 -5.11 12.11 23.92
CA ALA A 68 -4.77 13.38 24.54
C ALA A 68 -3.44 13.25 25.30
N GLY A 69 -2.60 14.30 25.28
CA GLY A 69 -1.24 14.26 25.83
C GLY A 69 -0.21 13.85 24.78
N VAL A 70 -0.32 12.62 24.24
CA VAL A 70 0.64 12.09 23.25
C VAL A 70 0.66 12.92 21.96
N ILE A 71 -0.50 13.42 21.52
CA ILE A 71 -0.60 14.36 20.39
C ILE A 71 0.36 15.57 20.53
N ASN A 72 0.52 16.08 21.75
CA ASN A 72 1.27 17.33 22.00
C ASN A 72 2.79 17.13 21.93
N VAL A 73 3.25 15.90 22.10
CA VAL A 73 4.67 15.55 22.14
C VAL A 73 5.12 14.77 20.90
N ARG A 74 4.26 14.63 19.88
CA ARG A 74 4.60 13.90 18.65
C ARG A 74 5.86 14.48 17.99
N PRO A 75 6.72 13.63 17.42
CA PRO A 75 7.74 14.05 16.48
C PRO A 75 7.13 14.88 15.34
N VAL A 76 7.90 15.86 14.83
CA VAL A 76 7.45 16.73 13.74
C VAL A 76 7.11 15.90 12.50
N GLU A 77 7.94 14.90 12.19
CA GLU A 77 7.76 13.98 11.07
C GLU A 77 6.46 13.17 11.19
N ALA A 78 6.10 12.76 12.42
CA ALA A 78 4.83 12.08 12.67
C ALA A 78 3.64 13.02 12.50
N ALA A 79 3.75 14.27 12.99
CA ALA A 79 2.70 15.27 12.85
C ALA A 79 2.38 15.63 11.38
N GLU A 80 3.35 15.50 10.48
CA GLU A 80 3.14 15.66 9.03
C GLU A 80 2.36 14.50 8.40
N MET A 81 2.51 13.28 8.94
CA MET A 81 1.85 12.08 8.43
C MET A 81 0.41 11.91 8.94
N LEU A 82 0.17 12.29 10.20
CA LEU A 82 -1.12 12.22 10.87
C LEU A 82 -1.42 13.59 11.54
N PRO A 83 -2.02 14.54 10.82
CA PRO A 83 -2.11 15.94 11.26
C PRO A 83 -3.11 16.14 12.39
N ALA A 84 -2.62 16.52 13.57
CA ALA A 84 -3.44 16.76 14.77
C ALA A 84 -4.40 17.96 14.63
N ASN A 85 -4.05 18.93 13.77
CA ASN A 85 -4.90 20.10 13.47
C ASN A 85 -6.02 19.79 12.46
N ASP A 86 -6.06 18.58 11.89
CA ASP A 86 -7.16 18.08 11.08
C ASP A 86 -7.73 16.78 11.69
N PRO A 87 -8.55 16.88 12.76
CA PRO A 87 -9.09 15.72 13.46
C PRO A 87 -9.97 14.84 12.56
N VAL A 88 -10.60 15.42 11.53
CA VAL A 88 -11.38 14.67 10.54
C VAL A 88 -10.45 13.77 9.73
N LEU A 89 -9.34 14.29 9.20
CA LEU A 89 -8.40 13.48 8.44
C LEU A 89 -7.75 12.40 9.31
N MET A 90 -7.36 12.75 10.54
CA MET A 90 -6.80 11.78 11.50
C MET A 90 -7.77 10.61 11.75
N ASP A 91 -9.04 10.91 12.04
CA ASP A 91 -10.05 9.87 12.28
C ASP A 91 -10.39 9.07 11.01
N LEU A 92 -10.33 9.67 9.81
CA LEU A 92 -10.48 8.95 8.54
C LEU A 92 -9.32 7.96 8.32
N GLN A 93 -8.08 8.39 8.57
CA GLN A 93 -6.88 7.56 8.36
C GLN A 93 -6.81 6.39 9.36
N LEU A 94 -6.99 6.67 10.66
CA LEU A 94 -7.03 5.63 11.69
C LEU A 94 -8.25 4.72 11.54
N GLY A 95 -9.41 5.29 11.22
CA GLY A 95 -10.63 4.54 10.97
C GLY A 95 -10.49 3.57 9.80
N ALA A 96 -9.89 3.99 8.69
CA ALA A 96 -9.66 3.13 7.54
C ALA A 96 -8.68 1.98 7.85
N MET A 97 -7.60 2.28 8.57
CA MET A 97 -6.68 1.26 9.09
C MET A 97 -7.41 0.21 9.93
N LEU A 98 -8.18 0.63 10.94
CA LEU A 98 -8.94 -0.26 11.82
C LEU A 98 -9.98 -1.09 11.04
N TYR A 99 -10.67 -0.47 10.09
CA TYR A 99 -11.66 -1.15 9.25
C TYR A 99 -11.03 -2.26 8.42
N MET A 100 -9.89 -1.98 7.78
CA MET A 100 -9.17 -2.96 6.98
C MET A 100 -8.59 -4.09 7.84
N LYS A 101 -8.00 -3.77 8.99
CA LYS A 101 -7.45 -4.77 9.93
C LYS A 101 -8.54 -5.68 10.49
N LYS A 102 -9.67 -5.11 10.93
CA LYS A 102 -10.85 -5.88 11.33
C LYS A 102 -11.25 -6.88 10.25
N ALA A 103 -11.38 -6.42 9.01
CA ALA A 103 -11.80 -7.26 7.90
C ALA A 103 -10.78 -8.36 7.56
N ALA A 104 -9.48 -8.04 7.54
CA ALA A 104 -8.42 -9.01 7.33
C ALA A 104 -8.38 -10.08 8.43
N VAL A 105 -8.44 -9.69 9.70
CA VAL A 105 -8.47 -10.60 10.85
C VAL A 105 -9.71 -11.48 10.83
N SER A 106 -10.89 -10.92 10.54
CA SER A 106 -12.13 -11.69 10.37
C SER A 106 -12.03 -12.78 9.29
N PHE A 107 -11.25 -12.54 8.23
CA PHE A 107 -11.07 -13.51 7.15
C PHE A 107 -9.96 -14.53 7.46
N LEU A 108 -8.81 -14.06 7.95
CA LEU A 108 -7.62 -14.90 8.17
C LEU A 108 -7.72 -15.76 9.45
N GLY A 109 -8.53 -15.36 10.43
CA GLY A 109 -8.74 -16.10 11.67
C GLY A 109 -7.58 -16.03 12.67
N GLY A 110 -6.65 -15.08 12.51
CA GLY A 110 -5.44 -14.94 13.32
C GLY A 110 -5.53 -14.00 14.53
N GLY A 111 -6.72 -13.51 14.89
CA GLY A 111 -6.91 -12.56 15.99
C GLY A 111 -8.38 -12.28 16.28
N ASP A 112 -8.65 -11.35 17.21
CA ASP A 112 -10.01 -10.98 17.59
C ASP A 112 -10.49 -9.72 16.83
N PRO A 113 -11.39 -9.85 15.83
CA PRO A 113 -11.92 -8.70 15.11
C PRO A 113 -12.79 -7.78 15.98
N ALA A 114 -13.25 -8.24 17.15
CA ALA A 114 -14.05 -7.43 18.05
C ALA A 114 -13.23 -6.26 18.64
N LYS A 115 -11.95 -6.46 18.93
CA LYS A 115 -11.06 -5.41 19.47
C LYS A 115 -10.95 -4.21 18.51
N TYR A 116 -10.71 -4.48 17.23
CA TYR A 116 -10.71 -3.45 16.18
C TYR A 116 -12.08 -2.79 15.99
N ALA A 117 -13.18 -3.51 16.22
CA ALA A 117 -14.53 -2.94 16.14
C ALA A 117 -14.83 -1.98 17.30
N VAL A 118 -14.32 -2.25 18.51
CA VAL A 118 -14.41 -1.35 19.66
C VAL A 118 -13.67 -0.04 19.37
N GLU A 119 -12.45 -0.14 18.85
CA GLU A 119 -11.65 1.04 18.49
C GLU A 119 -12.29 1.86 17.36
N LEU A 120 -12.85 1.20 16.36
CA LEU A 120 -13.60 1.89 15.30
C LEU A 120 -14.82 2.64 15.86
N LYS A 121 -15.49 2.05 16.87
CA LYS A 121 -16.61 2.69 17.57
C LYS A 121 -16.14 3.88 18.41
N PHE A 122 -14.95 3.79 19.01
CA PHE A 122 -14.34 4.91 19.72
C PHE A 122 -14.02 6.07 18.77
N ILE A 123 -13.35 5.81 17.64
CA ILE A 123 -13.06 6.81 16.59
C ILE A 123 -14.35 7.48 16.09
N THR A 124 -15.36 6.69 15.72
CA THR A 124 -16.63 7.24 15.23
C THR A 124 -17.45 7.93 16.33
N GLY A 125 -17.30 7.51 17.59
CA GLY A 125 -17.92 8.11 18.77
C GLY A 125 -17.45 9.54 19.07
N ARG A 126 -16.26 9.94 18.58
CA ARG A 126 -15.77 11.33 18.66
C ARG A 126 -16.63 12.32 17.88
N GLY A 127 -17.42 11.83 16.91
CA GLY A 127 -18.36 12.65 16.13
C GLY A 127 -17.75 13.41 14.95
N ASN A 128 -16.45 13.26 14.68
CA ASN A 128 -15.79 13.90 13.54
C ASN A 128 -16.10 13.22 12.20
N VAL A 129 -16.27 11.89 12.22
CA VAL A 129 -16.46 11.05 11.02
C VAL A 129 -17.50 9.97 11.29
N SER A 130 -18.24 9.57 10.26
CA SER A 130 -19.10 8.38 10.31
C SER A 130 -18.38 7.13 9.78
N GLU A 131 -18.90 5.94 10.08
CA GLU A 131 -18.42 4.70 9.45
C GLU A 131 -18.55 4.75 7.91
N ALA A 132 -19.57 5.43 7.38
CA ALA A 132 -19.75 5.60 5.94
C ALA A 132 -18.65 6.49 5.33
N ASP A 133 -18.22 7.55 6.03
CA ASP A 133 -17.11 8.40 5.60
C ASP A 133 -15.80 7.60 5.59
N ILE A 134 -15.56 6.79 6.63
CA ILE A 134 -14.39 5.89 6.72
C ILE A 134 -14.35 4.91 5.55
N LYS A 135 -15.46 4.22 5.26
CA LYS A 135 -15.55 3.28 4.12
C LYS A 135 -15.26 3.96 2.79
N LYS A 136 -15.78 5.18 2.60
CA LYS A 136 -15.56 5.95 1.37
C LYS A 136 -14.09 6.40 1.25
N PHE A 137 -13.47 6.82 2.36
CA PHE A 137 -12.04 7.15 2.40
C PHE A 137 -11.15 5.92 2.16
N MET A 138 -11.47 4.78 2.78
CA MET A 138 -10.81 3.49 2.54
C MET A 138 -10.86 3.11 1.06
N ALA A 139 -12.02 3.21 0.40
CA ALA A 139 -12.15 2.93 -1.02
C ALA A 139 -11.26 3.84 -1.89
N GLN A 140 -11.14 5.13 -1.54
CA GLN A 140 -10.20 6.05 -2.20
C GLN A 140 -8.74 5.63 -1.98
N GLY A 141 -8.40 5.21 -0.77
CA GLY A 141 -7.07 4.69 -0.43
C GLY A 141 -6.70 3.43 -1.18
N ILE A 142 -7.63 2.48 -1.32
CA ILE A 142 -7.46 1.26 -2.12
C ILE A 142 -7.22 1.62 -3.58
N ALA A 143 -8.03 2.54 -4.15
CA ALA A 143 -7.84 3.01 -5.51
C ALA A 143 -6.46 3.65 -5.71
N ALA A 144 -6.01 4.46 -4.76
CA ALA A 144 -4.69 5.09 -4.79
C ALA A 144 -3.55 4.06 -4.68
N ALA A 145 -3.70 3.02 -3.85
CA ALA A 145 -2.72 1.94 -3.74
C ALA A 145 -2.60 1.12 -5.03
N VAL A 146 -3.74 0.77 -5.65
CA VAL A 146 -3.77 0.12 -6.96
C VAL A 146 -3.12 1.01 -8.02
N ASP A 147 -3.49 2.29 -8.09
CA ASP A 147 -2.91 3.22 -9.05
C ASP A 147 -1.40 3.39 -8.87
N ALA A 148 -0.92 3.50 -7.62
CA ALA A 148 0.50 3.64 -7.32
C ALA A 148 1.34 2.45 -7.81
N GLU A 149 0.85 1.22 -7.61
CA GLU A 149 1.57 0.01 -8.05
C GLU A 149 1.53 -0.17 -9.57
N PHE A 150 0.43 0.20 -10.22
CA PHE A 150 0.29 0.08 -11.68
C PHE A 150 1.08 1.13 -12.45
N ASN A 151 1.35 2.27 -11.84
CA ASN A 151 2.13 3.35 -12.44
C ASN A 151 3.63 3.28 -12.12
N LYS A 152 4.10 2.20 -11.49
CA LYS A 152 5.53 2.05 -11.20
C LYS A 152 6.14 0.74 -11.70
N VAL A 153 7.46 0.75 -11.77
CA VAL A 153 8.29 -0.45 -11.96
C VAL A 153 9.51 -0.34 -11.05
N ILE A 154 9.89 -1.47 -10.46
CA ILE A 154 11.05 -1.57 -9.57
C ILE A 154 12.13 -2.42 -10.25
N PHE A 155 13.35 -1.91 -10.29
CA PHE A 155 14.49 -2.58 -10.93
C PHE A 155 15.80 -2.11 -10.31
N LYS A 156 16.91 -2.73 -10.69
CA LYS A 156 18.26 -2.31 -10.28
C LYS A 156 18.94 -1.56 -11.40
N VAL A 157 19.67 -0.50 -11.05
CA VAL A 157 20.61 0.18 -11.95
C VAL A 157 22.01 0.17 -11.36
N ASN A 158 23.00 0.11 -12.23
CA ASN A 158 24.38 0.34 -11.80
C ASN A 158 24.61 1.84 -11.63
N THR A 159 25.08 2.23 -10.46
CA THR A 159 25.58 3.58 -10.15
C THR A 159 27.10 3.60 -10.26
N ASP A 160 27.72 4.73 -9.97
CA ASP A 160 29.17 4.90 -9.78
C ASP A 160 29.75 4.07 -8.60
N THR A 161 28.89 3.44 -7.79
CA THR A 161 29.23 2.64 -6.61
C THR A 161 28.79 1.17 -6.78
N ASP A 162 27.83 0.71 -5.95
CA ASP A 162 27.39 -0.69 -5.84
C ASP A 162 25.99 -0.93 -6.47
N GLY A 163 25.49 0.06 -7.22
CA GLY A 163 24.15 0.07 -7.76
C GLY A 163 23.10 0.61 -6.80
N ALA A 164 21.91 0.88 -7.34
CA ALA A 164 20.76 1.33 -6.59
C ALA A 164 19.54 0.46 -6.93
N ASN A 165 18.70 0.21 -5.91
CA ASN A 165 17.33 -0.21 -6.16
C ASN A 165 16.55 1.03 -6.57
N VAL A 166 15.80 0.92 -7.66
CA VAL A 166 15.16 2.05 -8.30
C VAL A 166 13.68 1.78 -8.44
N GLU A 167 12.89 2.75 -8.03
CA GLU A 167 11.48 2.86 -8.37
C GLU A 167 11.31 3.94 -9.42
N LEU A 168 10.85 3.57 -10.61
CA LEU A 168 10.43 4.51 -11.63
C LEU A 168 8.91 4.61 -11.60
N ILE A 169 8.41 5.80 -11.31
CA ILE A 169 6.98 6.10 -11.15
C ILE A 169 6.56 7.05 -12.27
N ARG A 170 5.47 6.71 -12.95
CA ARG A 170 4.79 7.59 -13.90
C ARG A 170 3.63 8.31 -13.19
N LYS A 171 3.51 9.61 -13.42
CA LYS A 171 2.34 10.41 -13.11
C LYS A 171 1.83 11.04 -14.41
N PRO A 172 0.62 11.61 -14.45
CA PRO A 172 0.05 12.16 -15.68
C PRO A 172 0.97 13.10 -16.46
N ASN A 173 1.80 13.90 -15.75
CA ASN A 173 2.69 14.90 -16.36
C ASN A 173 4.13 14.84 -15.83
N GLU A 174 4.54 13.73 -15.22
CA GLU A 174 5.83 13.64 -14.54
C GLU A 174 6.32 12.18 -14.49
N TYR A 175 7.62 11.99 -14.61
CA TYR A 175 8.31 10.77 -14.21
C TYR A 175 9.16 11.07 -12.98
N ILE A 176 9.08 10.18 -11.99
CA ILE A 176 9.86 10.25 -10.76
C ILE A 176 10.72 9.01 -10.66
N LEU A 177 12.01 9.20 -10.44
CA LEU A 177 12.96 8.14 -10.12
C LEU A 177 13.35 8.26 -8.66
N VAL A 178 13.06 7.24 -7.87
CA VAL A 178 13.53 7.11 -6.48
C VAL A 178 14.63 6.06 -6.46
N CYS A 179 15.81 6.42 -6.01
CA CYS A 179 16.98 5.56 -5.98
C CYS A 179 17.47 5.38 -4.55
N ASP A 180 17.26 4.19 -3.98
CA ASP A 180 17.87 3.77 -2.71
C ASP A 180 19.17 3.03 -3.00
N GLY A 181 20.30 3.64 -2.64
CA GLY A 181 21.62 3.13 -2.94
C GLY A 181 22.72 3.81 -2.12
N TYR A 182 23.96 3.42 -2.42
CA TYR A 182 25.14 4.05 -1.84
C TYR A 182 25.69 5.11 -2.78
N TRP A 183 26.08 6.26 -2.25
CA TRP A 183 26.55 7.39 -3.05
C TRP A 183 27.83 8.01 -2.47
N GLY A 184 28.63 8.64 -3.33
CA GLY A 184 29.77 9.45 -2.90
C GLY A 184 31.01 8.66 -2.46
N ASN A 185 31.98 9.40 -1.92
CA ASN A 185 33.20 8.89 -1.31
C ASN A 185 33.54 9.74 -0.06
N PRO A 186 33.35 9.22 1.17
CA PRO A 186 32.97 7.85 1.50
C PRO A 186 31.54 7.50 1.04
N LYS A 187 31.28 6.20 0.86
CA LYS A 187 29.98 5.69 0.42
C LYS A 187 28.96 5.82 1.55
N GLU A 188 27.91 6.60 1.34
CA GLU A 188 26.80 6.74 2.28
C GLU A 188 25.51 6.20 1.67
N LYS A 189 24.72 5.50 2.48
CA LYS A 189 23.40 5.02 2.05
C LYS A 189 22.43 6.20 2.07
N GLU A 190 21.89 6.53 0.91
CA GLU A 190 20.97 7.66 0.73
C GLU A 190 19.88 7.31 -0.28
N VAL A 191 18.70 7.89 -0.08
CA VAL A 191 17.61 7.84 -1.07
C VAL A 191 17.62 9.14 -1.87
N LYS A 192 18.01 9.06 -3.14
CA LYS A 192 17.96 10.20 -4.06
C LYS A 192 16.70 10.18 -4.90
N ARG A 193 16.08 11.36 -5.09
CA ARG A 193 14.87 11.53 -5.88
C ARG A 193 15.12 12.47 -7.05
N PHE A 194 14.80 12.00 -8.25
CA PHE A 194 14.84 12.79 -9.48
C PHE A 194 13.44 12.86 -10.05
N SER A 195 13.02 14.02 -10.56
CA SER A 195 11.76 14.11 -11.28
C SER A 195 11.83 15.07 -12.46
N ALA A 196 11.03 14.79 -13.48
CA ALA A 196 10.94 15.61 -14.68
C ALA A 196 9.63 15.34 -15.44
N SER A 197 9.23 16.25 -16.32
CA SER A 197 7.97 16.15 -17.07
C SER A 197 7.95 15.09 -18.18
N SER A 198 9.11 14.56 -18.58
CA SER A 198 9.24 13.53 -19.60
C SER A 198 10.40 12.59 -19.31
N MET A 199 10.43 11.43 -19.98
CA MET A 199 11.53 10.47 -19.83
C MET A 199 12.86 11.07 -20.27
N ASP A 200 12.93 11.80 -21.38
CA ASP A 200 14.19 12.41 -21.83
C ASP A 200 14.64 13.58 -20.94
N ALA A 201 13.70 14.34 -20.38
CA ALA A 201 14.01 15.34 -19.37
C ALA A 201 14.54 14.66 -18.09
N LEU A 202 13.96 13.54 -17.66
CA LEU A 202 14.43 12.77 -16.52
C LEU A 202 15.85 12.25 -16.74
N ILE A 203 16.14 11.68 -17.91
CA ILE A 203 17.51 11.25 -18.26
C ILE A 203 18.48 12.42 -18.24
N THR A 204 18.05 13.62 -18.65
CA THR A 204 18.88 14.83 -18.59
C THR A 204 19.18 15.23 -17.14
N VAL A 205 18.16 15.23 -16.26
CA VAL A 205 18.32 15.47 -14.82
C VAL A 205 19.29 14.45 -14.19
N MET A 206 19.11 13.15 -14.51
CA MET A 206 20.01 12.09 -14.05
C MET A 206 21.44 12.29 -14.56
N ARG A 207 21.63 12.70 -15.81
CA ARG A 207 22.97 12.95 -16.37
C ARG A 207 23.67 14.09 -15.65
N ASN A 208 22.92 15.14 -15.32
CA ASN A 208 23.45 16.31 -14.64
C ASN A 208 23.84 16.04 -13.18
N SER A 209 23.33 14.97 -12.55
CA SER A 209 23.75 14.57 -11.20
C SER A 209 25.16 13.96 -11.17
N GLY A 210 25.65 13.48 -12.32
CA GLY A 210 26.96 12.82 -12.43
C GLY A 210 27.05 11.42 -11.82
N SER A 211 25.99 10.92 -11.17
CA SER A 211 26.02 9.65 -10.40
C SER A 211 25.66 8.40 -11.21
N PHE A 212 25.38 8.56 -12.51
CA PHE A 212 24.84 7.48 -13.36
C PHE A 212 25.63 7.31 -14.65
N SER A 213 25.80 6.06 -15.06
CA SER A 213 26.41 5.69 -16.34
C SER A 213 25.42 5.73 -17.51
N THR A 214 25.93 5.74 -18.74
CA THR A 214 25.10 5.59 -19.96
C THR A 214 24.24 4.33 -19.94
N THR A 215 24.76 3.23 -19.40
CA THR A 215 24.03 1.97 -19.22
C THR A 215 22.81 2.15 -18.32
N ALA A 216 22.95 2.90 -17.22
CA ALA A 216 21.82 3.20 -16.33
C ALA A 216 20.71 3.97 -17.05
N PHE A 217 21.06 4.97 -17.87
CA PHE A 217 20.07 5.73 -18.66
C PHE A 217 19.27 4.82 -19.61
N ASN A 218 19.96 3.90 -20.30
CA ASN A 218 19.32 2.97 -21.22
C ASN A 218 18.40 1.99 -20.49
N ILE A 219 18.80 1.51 -19.31
CA ILE A 219 17.96 0.66 -18.46
C ILE A 219 16.70 1.43 -18.04
N VAL A 220 16.82 2.66 -17.52
CA VAL A 220 15.66 3.46 -17.10
C VAL A 220 14.67 3.66 -18.26
N ARG A 221 15.17 4.00 -19.45
CA ARG A 221 14.31 4.11 -20.66
C ARG A 221 13.62 2.81 -21.01
N ALA A 222 14.34 1.68 -21.00
CA ALA A 222 13.77 0.39 -21.32
C ALA A 222 12.69 -0.03 -20.29
N GLN A 223 12.93 0.25 -19.01
CA GLN A 223 12.00 -0.10 -17.94
C GLN A 223 10.75 0.78 -17.93
N ALA A 224 10.82 2.02 -18.41
CA ALA A 224 9.63 2.87 -18.56
C ALA A 224 8.53 2.20 -19.41
N ALA A 225 8.91 1.41 -20.42
CA ALA A 225 7.97 0.66 -21.25
C ALA A 225 7.31 -0.52 -20.51
N ASN A 226 7.91 -0.98 -19.41
CA ASN A 226 7.43 -2.08 -18.58
C ASN A 226 6.52 -1.62 -17.43
N ILE A 227 6.29 -0.31 -17.27
CA ILE A 227 5.28 0.20 -16.34
C ILE A 227 3.91 -0.35 -16.78
N PRO A 228 3.17 -1.08 -15.92
CA PRO A 228 1.91 -1.72 -16.31
C PRO A 228 0.93 -0.75 -17.00
N ALA A 229 0.73 0.44 -16.44
CA ALA A 229 -0.18 1.44 -17.00
C ALA A 229 0.21 1.91 -18.42
N VAL A 230 1.51 2.02 -18.74
CA VAL A 230 1.98 2.43 -20.07
C VAL A 230 1.60 1.41 -21.13
N PHE A 231 1.59 0.13 -20.77
CA PHE A 231 1.19 -0.92 -21.70
C PHE A 231 -0.34 -1.04 -21.81
N LEU A 232 -1.05 -0.98 -20.69
CA LEU A 232 -2.51 -1.12 -20.65
C LEU A 232 -3.24 0.00 -21.42
N GLU A 233 -2.68 1.21 -21.43
CA GLU A 233 -3.18 2.30 -22.28
C GLU A 233 -3.17 1.94 -23.78
N LYS A 234 -2.22 1.12 -24.23
CA LYS A 234 -2.12 0.70 -25.63
C LYS A 234 -3.13 -0.39 -25.99
N THR A 235 -3.54 -1.22 -25.03
CA THR A 235 -4.50 -2.31 -25.25
C THR A 235 -5.95 -1.86 -25.12
N GLY A 236 -6.19 -0.68 -24.55
CA GLY A 236 -7.53 -0.12 -24.32
C GLY A 236 -8.34 -0.87 -23.24
N LYS A 237 -7.70 -1.79 -22.49
CA LYS A 237 -8.33 -2.55 -21.41
C LYS A 237 -7.52 -2.37 -20.14
N ASP A 238 -8.00 -1.50 -19.26
CA ASP A 238 -7.35 -1.19 -17.99
C ASP A 238 -8.06 -1.89 -16.82
N PRO A 239 -7.46 -2.94 -16.23
CA PRO A 239 -8.07 -3.71 -15.15
C PRO A 239 -8.05 -3.00 -13.79
N ARG A 240 -7.44 -1.81 -13.67
CA ARG A 240 -7.29 -1.11 -12.37
C ARG A 240 -8.62 -0.87 -11.68
N ALA A 241 -9.65 -0.48 -12.43
CA ALA A 241 -10.98 -0.22 -11.88
C ALA A 241 -11.60 -1.51 -11.31
N ASP A 242 -11.57 -2.61 -12.06
CA ASP A 242 -12.10 -3.91 -11.63
C ASP A 242 -11.35 -4.45 -10.40
N MET A 243 -10.02 -4.35 -10.41
CA MET A 243 -9.19 -4.77 -9.28
C MET A 243 -9.46 -3.94 -8.03
N THR A 244 -9.58 -2.62 -8.18
CA THR A 244 -9.96 -1.69 -7.09
C THR A 244 -11.31 -2.09 -6.52
N ALA A 245 -12.30 -2.38 -7.38
CA ALA A 245 -13.63 -2.78 -6.95
C ALA A 245 -13.62 -4.13 -6.23
N ILE A 246 -12.89 -5.13 -6.72
CA ILE A 246 -12.75 -6.44 -6.08
C ILE A 246 -12.12 -6.30 -4.68
N ILE A 247 -11.00 -5.58 -4.56
CA ILE A 247 -10.32 -5.38 -3.27
C ILE A 247 -11.22 -4.60 -2.30
N THR A 248 -11.88 -3.54 -2.78
CA THR A 248 -12.81 -2.75 -1.96
C THR A 248 -13.97 -3.61 -1.46
N THR A 249 -14.56 -4.44 -2.34
CA THR A 249 -15.66 -5.33 -1.98
C THR A 249 -15.22 -6.37 -0.95
N PHE A 250 -13.98 -6.86 -1.03
CA PHE A 250 -13.42 -7.77 -0.03
C PHE A 250 -13.43 -7.11 1.36
N TYR A 251 -12.90 -5.90 1.48
CA TYR A 251 -12.87 -5.21 2.78
C TYR A 251 -14.28 -4.86 3.30
N LEU A 252 -15.25 -4.62 2.42
CA LEU A 252 -16.64 -4.38 2.81
C LEU A 252 -17.41 -5.66 3.17
N SER A 253 -16.95 -6.84 2.76
CA SER A 253 -17.62 -8.12 2.96
C SER A 253 -16.61 -9.28 3.10
N PRO A 254 -15.77 -9.26 4.15
CA PRO A 254 -14.59 -10.12 4.25
C PRO A 254 -14.91 -11.61 4.41
N THR A 255 -16.09 -11.96 4.91
CA THR A 255 -16.53 -13.35 5.07
C THR A 255 -17.10 -13.96 3.79
N ASN A 256 -17.27 -13.16 2.73
CA ASN A 256 -17.80 -13.64 1.46
C ASN A 256 -16.71 -14.35 0.64
N GLN A 257 -16.73 -15.69 0.68
CA GLN A 257 -15.79 -16.55 -0.04
C GLN A 257 -15.83 -16.34 -1.57
N THR A 258 -16.95 -15.89 -2.14
CA THR A 258 -17.03 -15.56 -3.57
C THR A 258 -16.18 -14.34 -3.90
N VAL A 259 -16.21 -13.31 -3.05
CA VAL A 259 -15.43 -12.07 -3.22
C VAL A 259 -13.95 -12.34 -3.03
N TYR A 260 -13.57 -13.09 -1.99
CA TYR A 260 -12.19 -13.56 -1.83
C TYR A 260 -11.74 -14.41 -3.04
N GLY A 261 -12.62 -15.31 -3.52
CA GLY A 261 -12.39 -16.11 -4.71
C GLY A 261 -12.06 -15.26 -5.93
N ALA A 262 -12.78 -14.16 -6.15
CA ALA A 262 -12.50 -13.21 -7.23
C ALA A 262 -11.14 -12.51 -7.05
N MET A 263 -10.79 -12.09 -5.84
CA MET A 263 -9.48 -11.50 -5.53
C MET A 263 -8.34 -12.47 -5.86
N ARG A 264 -8.44 -13.73 -5.42
CA ARG A 264 -7.47 -14.77 -5.79
C ARG A 264 -7.45 -15.04 -7.30
N ASP A 265 -8.61 -15.09 -7.93
CA ASP A 265 -8.75 -15.49 -9.32
C ASP A 265 -8.18 -14.45 -10.30
N VAL A 266 -8.12 -13.17 -9.92
CA VAL A 266 -7.32 -12.16 -10.66
C VAL A 266 -5.85 -12.60 -10.74
N ASN A 267 -5.24 -12.98 -9.63
CA ASN A 267 -3.84 -13.43 -9.60
C ASN A 267 -3.63 -14.70 -10.45
N VAL A 268 -4.57 -15.65 -10.42
CA VAL A 268 -4.55 -16.87 -11.25
C VAL A 268 -4.68 -16.54 -12.73
N PHE A 269 -5.60 -15.65 -13.10
CA PHE A 269 -5.84 -15.26 -14.49
C PHE A 269 -4.56 -14.74 -15.13
N TYR A 270 -3.89 -13.77 -14.50
CA TYR A 270 -2.66 -13.19 -15.05
C TYR A 270 -1.50 -14.20 -15.09
N ASP A 271 -1.42 -15.14 -14.15
CA ASP A 271 -0.43 -16.22 -14.21
C ASP A 271 -0.69 -17.16 -15.40
N VAL A 272 -1.94 -17.58 -15.60
CA VAL A 272 -2.30 -18.46 -16.74
C VAL A 272 -2.04 -17.75 -18.06
N MET A 273 -2.49 -16.50 -18.21
CA MET A 273 -2.30 -15.70 -19.42
C MET A 273 -0.82 -15.54 -19.77
N ARG A 274 0.04 -15.35 -18.76
CA ARG A 274 1.50 -15.34 -18.92
C ARG A 274 2.04 -16.65 -19.53
N HIS A 275 1.55 -17.81 -19.08
CA HIS A 275 2.06 -19.11 -19.52
C HIS A 275 1.54 -19.54 -20.89
N ILE A 276 0.33 -19.11 -21.27
CA ILE A 276 -0.25 -19.46 -22.58
C ILE A 276 0.14 -18.48 -23.69
N SER A 277 0.60 -17.27 -23.33
CA SER A 277 1.00 -16.27 -24.32
C SER A 277 2.22 -16.75 -25.10
N ARG A 278 2.14 -16.64 -26.43
CA ARG A 278 3.22 -16.97 -27.36
C ARG A 278 4.15 -15.78 -27.63
N ASP A 279 3.72 -14.56 -27.25
CA ASP A 279 4.52 -13.35 -27.37
C ASP A 279 5.20 -13.06 -26.03
N SER A 280 6.54 -13.06 -26.03
CA SER A 280 7.35 -12.76 -24.85
C SER A 280 7.08 -11.38 -24.22
N THR A 281 6.64 -10.41 -25.03
CA THR A 281 6.26 -9.07 -24.58
C THR A 281 4.96 -9.13 -23.79
N GLU A 282 3.98 -9.84 -24.33
CA GLU A 282 2.67 -10.01 -23.70
C GLU A 282 2.78 -10.87 -22.43
N ALA A 283 3.58 -11.94 -22.44
CA ALA A 283 3.89 -12.72 -21.24
C ALA A 283 4.56 -11.87 -20.14
N THR A 284 5.49 -10.99 -20.53
CA THR A 284 6.12 -10.03 -19.58
C THR A 284 5.09 -9.08 -18.99
N MET A 285 4.13 -8.60 -19.79
CA MET A 285 3.05 -7.74 -19.33
C MET A 285 2.16 -8.44 -18.32
N TYR A 286 1.68 -9.65 -18.62
CA TYR A 286 0.84 -10.38 -17.67
C TYR A 286 1.55 -10.59 -16.32
N ARG A 287 2.86 -10.86 -16.34
CA ARG A 287 3.69 -10.91 -15.12
C ARG A 287 3.76 -9.57 -14.39
N MET A 288 3.97 -8.46 -15.09
CA MET A 288 4.05 -7.12 -14.47
C MET A 288 2.70 -6.72 -13.86
N THR A 289 1.59 -6.96 -14.56
CA THR A 289 0.24 -6.71 -14.05
C THR A 289 -0.07 -7.59 -12.83
N GLN A 290 0.30 -8.86 -12.86
CA GLN A 290 0.18 -9.76 -11.71
C GLN A 290 0.95 -9.24 -10.49
N ASN A 291 2.21 -8.82 -10.69
CA ASN A 291 3.04 -8.29 -9.62
C ASN A 291 2.47 -6.99 -9.04
N ALA A 292 2.03 -6.05 -9.90
CA ALA A 292 1.39 -4.81 -9.45
C ALA A 292 0.14 -5.09 -8.62
N TYR A 293 -0.69 -6.06 -9.05
CA TYR A 293 -1.85 -6.49 -8.28
C TYR A 293 -1.49 -7.07 -6.90
N ARG A 294 -0.52 -8.00 -6.85
CA ARG A 294 -0.06 -8.59 -5.58
C ARG A 294 0.56 -7.56 -4.65
N ASN A 295 1.34 -6.63 -5.18
CA ASN A 295 1.92 -5.55 -4.40
C ASN A 295 0.85 -4.60 -3.88
N ALA A 296 -0.18 -4.30 -4.67
CA ALA A 296 -1.29 -3.45 -4.23
C ALA A 296 -1.99 -4.07 -3.02
N ILE A 297 -2.22 -5.39 -3.04
CA ILE A 297 -2.75 -6.09 -1.86
C ILE A 297 -1.72 -6.06 -0.70
N ALA A 298 -0.43 -6.28 -0.97
CA ALA A 298 0.59 -6.34 0.07
C ALA A 298 0.78 -5.01 0.82
N VAL A 299 0.69 -3.88 0.11
CA VAL A 299 0.71 -2.54 0.71
C VAL A 299 -0.48 -2.31 1.64
N LEU A 300 -1.62 -2.95 1.36
CA LEU A 300 -2.83 -2.87 2.16
C LEU A 300 -2.81 -3.85 3.36
N CYS A 301 -2.35 -5.09 3.13
CA CYS A 301 -2.18 -6.15 4.13
C CYS A 301 -1.28 -7.24 3.54
N LEU A 302 -0.08 -7.41 4.12
CA LEU A 302 0.92 -8.37 3.65
C LEU A 302 0.41 -9.81 3.75
N GLU A 303 -0.17 -10.16 4.89
CA GLU A 303 -0.68 -11.50 5.20
C GLU A 303 -1.79 -11.91 4.23
N LEU A 304 -2.66 -10.96 3.84
CA LEU A 304 -3.69 -11.21 2.84
C LEU A 304 -3.09 -11.44 1.45
N SER A 305 -2.04 -10.71 1.07
CA SER A 305 -1.34 -10.90 -0.21
C SER A 305 -0.63 -12.25 -0.26
N GLU A 306 0.00 -12.66 0.83
CA GLU A 306 0.60 -13.99 1.00
C GLU A 306 -0.46 -15.08 0.87
N ARG A 307 -1.61 -14.91 1.56
CA ARG A 307 -2.72 -15.85 1.48
C ARG A 307 -3.27 -16.01 0.07
N VAL A 308 -3.46 -14.89 -0.65
CA VAL A 308 -3.85 -14.90 -2.07
C VAL A 308 -2.83 -15.66 -2.91
N ALA A 309 -1.53 -15.38 -2.71
CA ALA A 309 -0.47 -16.02 -3.47
C ALA A 309 -0.41 -17.54 -3.26
N ASP A 310 -0.51 -17.99 -2.01
CA ASP A 310 -0.50 -19.41 -1.65
C ASP A 310 -1.72 -20.15 -2.22
N ASP A 311 -2.92 -19.57 -2.09
CA ASP A 311 -4.14 -20.17 -2.63
C ASP A 311 -4.16 -20.17 -4.18
N SER A 312 -3.43 -19.27 -4.84
CA SER A 312 -3.27 -19.26 -6.29
C SER A 312 -2.34 -20.37 -6.81
N ARG A 313 -1.28 -20.75 -6.08
CA ARG A 313 -0.30 -21.76 -6.53
C ARG A 313 -0.94 -23.10 -6.85
N GLY A 314 -2.02 -23.46 -6.16
CA GLY A 314 -2.76 -24.72 -6.41
C GLY A 314 -3.69 -24.70 -7.62
N ARG A 315 -3.79 -23.59 -8.38
CA ARG A 315 -4.86 -23.36 -9.38
C ARG A 315 -4.36 -22.94 -10.76
N THR A 316 -3.11 -23.20 -11.10
CA THR A 316 -2.45 -22.74 -12.34
C THR A 316 -2.72 -23.59 -13.58
N SER A 317 -3.71 -24.50 -13.57
CA SER A 317 -4.03 -25.34 -14.74
C SER A 317 -4.99 -24.66 -15.72
N ILE A 318 -4.80 -24.90 -17.02
CA ILE A 318 -5.58 -24.29 -18.12
C ILE A 318 -7.09 -24.58 -18.00
N THR A 319 -7.49 -25.72 -17.45
CA THR A 319 -8.90 -26.10 -17.25
C THR A 319 -9.62 -25.19 -16.25
N LEU A 320 -8.91 -24.50 -15.35
CA LEU A 320 -9.49 -23.59 -14.37
C LEU A 320 -9.72 -22.17 -14.94
N ALA A 321 -9.15 -21.84 -16.10
CA ALA A 321 -9.23 -20.50 -16.68
C ALA A 321 -10.66 -20.12 -17.12
N SER A 322 -11.46 -21.08 -17.62
CA SER A 322 -12.86 -20.83 -18.00
C SER A 322 -13.74 -20.53 -16.79
N ASP A 323 -13.53 -21.24 -15.68
CA ASP A 323 -14.25 -21.02 -14.42
C ASP A 323 -13.87 -19.69 -13.77
N VAL A 324 -12.60 -19.30 -13.87
CA VAL A 324 -12.07 -18.01 -13.42
C VAL A 324 -12.71 -16.86 -14.17
N VAL A 325 -12.78 -16.92 -15.51
CA VAL A 325 -13.41 -15.87 -16.33
C VAL A 325 -14.89 -15.73 -16.00
N GLY A 326 -15.61 -16.84 -15.83
CA GLY A 326 -17.03 -16.81 -15.45
C GLY A 326 -17.28 -16.17 -14.07
N ARG A 327 -16.43 -16.44 -13.08
CA ARG A 327 -16.55 -15.82 -11.75
C ARG A 327 -16.21 -14.33 -11.74
N LEU A 328 -15.20 -13.90 -12.50
CA LEU A 328 -14.85 -12.48 -12.62
C LEU A 328 -15.98 -11.67 -13.27
N GLN A 329 -16.67 -12.25 -14.26
CA GLN A 329 -17.85 -11.61 -14.87
C GLN A 329 -19.04 -11.50 -13.91
N LEU A 330 -19.30 -12.53 -13.08
CA LEU A 330 -20.39 -12.48 -12.09
C LEU A 330 -20.20 -11.37 -11.05
N VAL A 331 -18.98 -11.10 -10.61
CA VAL A 331 -18.71 -10.00 -9.66
C VAL A 331 -18.88 -8.63 -10.33
N SER A 332 -18.53 -8.50 -11.62
CA SER A 332 -18.78 -7.26 -12.38
C SER A 332 -20.25 -6.98 -12.67
N LEU A 333 -21.12 -8.01 -12.65
CA LEU A 333 -22.56 -7.91 -12.93
C LEU A 333 -23.43 -7.72 -11.67
N GLN A 334 -22.86 -7.89 -10.48
CA GLN A 334 -23.53 -7.65 -9.20
C GLN A 334 -23.40 -6.20 -8.71
N GLN A 335 -22.80 -5.32 -9.52
CA GLN A 335 -22.69 -3.87 -9.34
C GLN A 335 -23.74 -3.14 -10.16
#